data_AF-A0A3M1VUC0-F1
#
_entry.id   AF-A0A3M1VUC0-F1
#
_cell.length_a   1.000
_cell.length_b   1.000
_cell.length_c   1.000
_cell.angle_alpha   90.00
_cell.angle_beta   90.00
_cell.angle_gamma   90.00
#
_symmetry.space_group_name_H-M   'P 1'
#
loop_
_entity.id
_entity.type
_entity.pdbx_description
1 polymer ?
#
loop_
_entity_poly.entity_id
_entity_poly.type
_entity_poly.pdbx_seq_one_letter_code
_entity_poly.pdbx_strand_id
1 'polypeptide(L)'
;MQADREKIKAQILKALHHPEADEGLYFRNFVHLHEEDERIAVEGAKIDVLDALNELIREGKVVIDDNAEEVVFFASDVLNN
;
A
#
# COMPACT_ATOMS: atom_id res chain seq x y z
N MET A 1 17.17 9.91 3.12
CA MET A 1 17.14 9.03 1.92
C MET A 1 16.75 7.60 2.28
N GLN A 2 17.59 6.79 2.95
CA GLN A 2 17.21 5.40 3.30
C GLN A 2 16.23 5.30 4.49
N ALA A 3 16.34 6.19 5.47
CA ALA A 3 15.38 6.27 6.59
C ALA A 3 13.96 6.65 6.12
N ASP A 4 13.84 7.52 5.11
CA ASP A 4 12.56 7.92 4.54
C ASP A 4 11.90 6.78 3.76
N ARG A 5 12.70 5.97 3.07
CA ARG A 5 12.24 4.78 2.31
C ARG A 5 11.58 3.75 3.22
N GLU A 6 12.23 3.39 4.32
CA GLU A 6 11.68 2.42 5.28
C GLU A 6 10.44 2.96 6.01
N LYS A 7 10.38 4.28 6.26
CA LYS A 7 9.17 4.93 6.78
C LYS A 7 8.00 4.79 5.80
N ILE A 8 8.21 5.05 4.51
CA ILE A 8 7.18 4.91 3.47
C ILE A 8 6.68 3.46 3.40
N LYS A 9 7.60 2.48 3.39
CA LYS A 9 7.24 1.05 3.43
C LYS A 9 6.37 0.69 4.64
N ALA A 10 6.75 1.17 5.82
CA ALA A 10 6.00 0.91 7.04
C ALA A 10 4.59 1.53 6.98
N GLN A 11 4.45 2.73 6.41
CA GLN A 11 3.14 3.37 6.20
C GLN A 11 2.28 2.61 5.19
N ILE A 12 2.86 2.15 4.08
CA ILE A 12 2.16 1.32 3.07
C ILE A 12 1.62 0.04 3.72
N LEU A 13 2.47 -0.68 4.46
CA LEU A 13 2.05 -1.89 5.15
C LEU A 13 0.96 -1.58 6.16
N LYS A 14 1.08 -0.52 6.96
CA LYS A 14 0.03 -0.11 7.89
C LYS A 14 -1.30 0.18 7.20
N ALA A 15 -1.27 0.82 6.03
CA ALA A 15 -2.47 1.09 5.24
C ALA A 15 -3.11 -0.22 4.72
N LEU A 16 -2.31 -1.18 4.27
CA LEU A 16 -2.77 -2.47 3.75
C LEU A 16 -3.27 -3.45 4.83
N HIS A 17 -2.84 -3.28 6.08
CA HIS A 17 -3.34 -4.05 7.23
C HIS A 17 -4.50 -3.38 7.96
N HIS A 18 -4.97 -2.21 7.47
CA HIS A 18 -6.12 -1.55 8.06
C HIS A 18 -7.41 -2.30 7.69
N PRO A 19 -8.42 -2.42 8.57
CA PRO A 19 -9.69 -3.08 8.25
C PRO A 19 -10.41 -2.50 7.01
N GLU A 20 -10.20 -1.21 6.71
CA GLU A 20 -10.74 -0.57 5.50
C GLU A 20 -10.06 -1.01 4.20
N ALA A 21 -8.99 -1.82 4.29
CA ALA A 21 -8.24 -2.35 3.15
C ALA A 21 -8.53 -3.84 2.88
N ASP A 22 -9.61 -4.39 3.45
CA ASP A 22 -10.00 -5.80 3.26
C ASP A 22 -10.17 -6.18 1.77
N GLU A 23 -10.65 -5.24 0.94
CA GLU A 23 -10.78 -5.42 -0.52
C GLU A 23 -9.50 -5.03 -1.29
N GLY A 24 -8.42 -4.74 -0.57
CA GLY A 24 -7.19 -4.19 -1.11
C GLY A 24 -7.31 -2.70 -1.46
N LEU A 25 -6.19 -2.09 -1.83
CA LEU A 25 -6.11 -0.66 -2.09
C LEU A 25 -5.64 -0.38 -3.51
N TYR A 26 -6.25 0.59 -4.19
CA TYR A 26 -5.66 1.16 -5.41
C TYR A 26 -4.49 2.08 -5.04
N PHE A 27 -3.59 2.33 -6.00
CA PHE A 27 -2.46 3.24 -5.77
C PHE A 27 -2.89 4.62 -5.23
N ARG A 28 -4.01 5.16 -5.74
CA ARG A 28 -4.53 6.46 -5.30
C ARG A 28 -4.88 6.50 -3.81
N ASN A 29 -5.36 5.39 -3.23
CA ASN A 29 -5.81 5.31 -1.85
C ASN A 29 -4.66 5.43 -0.84
N PHE A 30 -3.40 5.24 -1.26
CA PHE A 30 -2.26 5.49 -0.38
C PHE A 30 -2.00 6.97 -0.13
N VAL A 31 -2.35 7.84 -1.09
CA VAL A 31 -1.99 9.27 -1.04
C VAL A 31 -3.23 10.16 -0.90
N HIS A 32 -4.38 9.68 -1.39
CA HIS A 32 -5.65 10.38 -1.38
C HIS A 32 -6.66 9.53 -0.62
N LEU A 33 -6.99 9.97 0.58
CA LEU A 33 -8.01 9.37 1.44
C LEU A 33 -9.33 10.12 1.28
N HIS A 34 -10.43 9.41 1.47
CA HIS A 34 -11.76 10.04 1.56
C HIS A 34 -11.95 10.69 2.94
N GLU A 35 -12.92 11.58 3.10
CA GLU A 35 -13.16 12.26 4.39
C GLU A 35 -13.57 11.28 5.51
N GLU A 36 -14.11 10.13 5.13
CA GLU A 36 -14.55 9.06 6.05
C GLU A 36 -13.45 8.02 6.36
N ASP A 37 -12.28 8.11 5.72
CA ASP A 37 -11.19 7.16 5.96
C ASP A 37 -10.53 7.37 7.33
N GLU A 38 -10.46 6.32 8.14
CA GLU A 38 -9.70 6.33 9.39
C GLU A 38 -8.20 6.04 9.18
N ARG A 39 -7.83 5.62 7.96
CA ARG A 39 -6.42 5.41 7.55
C ARG A 39 -5.60 6.69 7.61
N ILE A 40 -4.28 6.51 7.65
CA ILE A 40 -3.31 7.59 7.50
C ILE A 40 -2.72 7.53 6.10
N ALA A 41 -2.72 8.66 5.40
CA ALA A 41 -2.10 8.76 4.09
C ALA A 41 -0.59 8.52 4.20
N VAL A 42 -0.03 7.82 3.22
CA VAL A 42 1.41 7.61 3.08
C VAL A 42 2.06 8.95 2.74
N GLU A 43 3.05 9.33 3.55
CA GLU A 43 3.77 10.59 3.38
C GLU A 43 4.99 10.38 2.47
N GLY A 44 4.93 10.92 1.25
CA GLY A 44 6.05 10.86 0.32
C GLY A 44 5.68 11.39 -1.06
N ALA A 45 6.67 11.59 -1.92
CA ALA A 45 6.38 11.84 -3.33
C ALA A 45 5.78 10.58 -3.96
N LYS A 46 4.88 10.74 -4.94
CA LYS A 46 4.23 9.60 -5.62
C LYS A 46 5.24 8.58 -6.16
N ILE A 47 6.38 9.06 -6.69
CA ILE A 47 7.44 8.19 -7.19
C ILE A 47 8.08 7.35 -6.08
N ASP A 48 8.29 7.93 -4.90
CA ASP A 48 8.84 7.20 -3.76
C ASP A 48 7.85 6.15 -3.26
N VAL A 49 6.56 6.45 -3.22
CA VAL A 49 5.53 5.45 -2.85
C VAL A 49 5.50 4.29 -3.85
N LEU A 50 5.54 4.57 -5.16
CA LEU A 50 5.60 3.54 -6.20
C LEU A 50 6.83 2.64 -6.08
N ASP A 51 8.00 3.25 -5.90
CA ASP A 51 9.25 2.51 -5.74
C ASP A 51 9.22 1.63 -4.47
N ALA A 52 8.61 2.13 -3.38
CA ALA A 52 8.49 1.38 -2.13
C ALA A 52 7.51 0.20 -2.27
N LEU A 53 6.39 0.39 -2.97
CA LEU A 53 5.47 -0.71 -3.34
C LEU A 53 6.19 -1.78 -4.15
N ASN A 54 6.95 -1.38 -5.18
CA ASN A 54 7.72 -2.33 -6.00
C ASN A 54 8.74 -3.13 -5.17
N GLU A 55 9.41 -2.49 -4.22
CA GLU A 55 10.31 -3.19 -3.29
C GLU A 55 9.54 -4.17 -2.40
N LEU A 56 8.40 -3.78 -1.81
CA LEU A 56 7.58 -4.66 -0.98
C LEU A 56 7.01 -5.85 -1.75
N ILE A 57 6.68 -5.68 -3.04
CA ILE A 57 6.26 -6.76 -3.92
C ILE A 57 7.42 -7.74 -4.15
N ARG A 58 8.63 -7.25 -4.43
CA ARG A 58 9.83 -8.10 -4.57
C ARG A 58 10.20 -8.82 -3.26
N GLU A 59 9.95 -8.19 -2.12
CA GLU A 59 10.11 -8.77 -0.79
C GLU A 59 9.01 -9.79 -0.44
N GLY A 60 7.96 -9.91 -1.27
CA GLY A 60 6.83 -10.80 -1.05
C GLY A 60 5.88 -10.38 0.08
N LYS A 61 5.94 -9.11 0.51
CA LYS A 61 5.06 -8.55 1.57
C LYS A 61 3.78 -7.94 1.03
N VAL A 62 3.78 -7.58 -0.25
CA VAL A 62 2.64 -7.03 -0.97
C VAL A 62 2.43 -7.86 -2.22
N VAL A 63 1.16 -8.11 -2.55
CA VAL A 63 0.76 -8.80 -3.76
C VAL A 63 -0.16 -7.89 -4.56
N ILE A 64 -0.16 -8.09 -5.88
CA ILE A 64 -1.01 -7.34 -6.80
C ILE A 64 -2.07 -8.26 -7.37
N ASP A 65 -3.29 -7.76 -7.49
CA ASP A 65 -4.29 -8.32 -8.39
C ASP A 65 -4.39 -7.42 -9.62
N ASP A 66 -3.96 -7.95 -10.76
CA ASP A 66 -3.97 -7.29 -12.06
C ASP A 66 -5.13 -7.76 -12.95
N ASN A 67 -6.05 -8.59 -12.43
CA ASN A 67 -7.25 -9.03 -13.16
C ASN A 67 -8.39 -8.02 -13.08
N ALA A 68 -8.30 -7.04 -12.18
CA ALA A 68 -9.25 -5.94 -12.06
C ALA A 68 -8.99 -4.84 -13.11
N GLU A 69 -9.97 -3.95 -13.29
CA GLU A 69 -9.88 -2.81 -14.22
C GLU A 69 -8.74 -1.84 -13.85
N GLU A 70 -8.37 -1.82 -12.57
CA GLU A 70 -7.20 -1.11 -12.04
C GLU A 70 -6.39 -2.05 -11.13
N VAL A 71 -5.07 -1.82 -11.01
CA VAL A 71 -4.20 -2.62 -10.13
C VAL A 71 -4.59 -2.40 -8.66
N VAL A 72 -4.89 -3.50 -7.98
CA VAL A 72 -5.20 -3.53 -6.54
C VAL A 72 -4.03 -4.15 -5.79
N PHE A 73 -3.65 -3.54 -4.66
CA PHE A 73 -2.57 -3.99 -3.79
C PHE A 73 -3.15 -4.61 -2.51
N PHE A 74 -2.61 -5.76 -2.10
CA PHE A 74 -2.97 -6.46 -0.87
C PHE A 74 -1.73 -6.74 -0.02
N ALA A 75 -1.90 -6.82 1.30
CA ALA A 75 -0.89 -7.41 2.17
C ALA A 75 -0.82 -8.93 1.91
N SER A 76 0.39 -9.47 1.77
CA SER A 76 0.62 -10.86 1.38
C SER A 76 0.02 -11.89 2.36
N ASP A 77 -0.07 -11.55 3.62
CA ASP A 77 -0.56 -12.37 4.72
C ASP A 77 -2.09 -12.35 4.85
N VAL A 78 -2.76 -11.35 4.29
CA VAL A 78 -4.24 -11.27 4.24
C VAL A 78 -4.82 -12.31 3.28
N LEU A 79 -4.14 -12.63 2.18
CA LEU A 79 -4.62 -13.64 1.21
C LEU A 79 -4.35 -15.10 1.62
N ASN A 80 -3.63 -15.33 2.72
CA ASN A 80 -3.21 -16.67 3.16
C ASN A 80 -3.99 -17.20 4.37
N ASN A 81 -5.05 -16.51 4.81
CA ASN A 81 -6.02 -16.96 5.83
C ASN A 81 -7.33 -17.40 5.18
#